data_AF-A0A962WP03-F1
#
_entry.id   AF-A0A962WP03-F1
#
_cell.length_a   1.000
_cell.length_b   1.000
_cell.length_c   1.000
_cell.angle_alpha   90.00
_cell.angle_beta   90.00
_cell.angle_gamma   90.00
#
_symmetry.space_group_name_H-M   'P 1'
#
loop_
_entity.id
_entity.type
_entity.pdbx_description
1 polymer ?
#
loop_
_entity_poly.entity_id
_entity_poly.type
_entity_poly.pdbx_seq_one_letter_code
_entity_poly.pdbx_strand_id
1 'polypeptide(L)' 'LFTQPGAEHPPLVEGGIFEASEAMRAAMDYYAHGANTRPVLERLAALAPQTLACMHGSAFRGDGGAELQRLAAALTG' A
#
# COMPACT_ATOMS: atom_id res chain seq x y z
N LEU A 1 5.41 -1.84 0.00
CA LEU A 1 4.02 -2.23 0.33
C LEU A 1 3.59 -1.40 1.52
N PHE A 2 2.29 -1.20 1.73
CA PHE A 2 1.75 -0.24 2.69
C PHE A 2 2.32 -0.39 4.10
N THR A 3 2.48 0.75 4.78
CA THR A 3 3.08 0.85 6.13
C THR A 3 2.27 1.82 6.96
N GLN A 4 1.85 1.44 8.17
CA GLN A 4 1.12 2.32 9.09
C GLN A 4 2.02 2.71 10.28
N PRO A 5 2.00 3.97 10.74
CA PRO A 5 2.78 4.39 11.90
C PRO A 5 2.08 4.00 13.21
N GLY A 6 2.86 3.64 14.23
CA GLY A 6 2.35 3.25 15.54
C GLY A 6 2.81 1.84 15.95
N ALA A 7 2.62 1.51 17.22
CA ALA A 7 2.98 0.19 17.77
C ALA A 7 1.77 -0.74 17.88
N GLU A 8 0.57 -0.16 17.99
CA GLU A 8 -0.67 -0.90 18.17
C GLU A 8 -1.59 -0.67 16.99
N HIS A 9 -1.97 -1.77 16.36
CA HIS A 9 -2.85 -1.77 15.21
C HIS A 9 -3.87 -2.90 15.37
N PRO A 10 -5.14 -2.69 14.99
CA PRO A 10 -6.06 -3.82 14.85
C PRO A 10 -5.49 -4.80 13.81
N PRO A 11 -5.77 -6.11 13.90
CA PRO A 11 -5.21 -7.09 12.98
C PRO A 11 -5.66 -6.87 11.53
N LEU A 12 -6.85 -6.29 11.34
CA LEU A 12 -7.46 -6.04 10.05
C LEU A 12 -8.14 -4.67 10.04
N VAL A 13 -7.96 -3.90 8.96
CA VAL A 13 -8.67 -2.65 8.69
C VAL A 13 -9.36 -2.70 7.34
N GLU A 14 -10.41 -1.91 7.17
CA GLU A 14 -11.22 -1.88 5.94
C GLU A 14 -11.09 -0.57 5.15
N GLY A 15 -10.21 0.34 5.58
CA GLY A 15 -9.99 1.61 4.89
C GLY A 15 -8.80 2.39 5.44
N GLY A 16 -8.46 3.50 4.76
CA GLY A 16 -7.46 4.46 5.22
C GLY A 16 -5.99 4.03 5.05
N ILE A 17 -5.75 2.87 4.45
CA ILE A 17 -4.40 2.30 4.43
C ILE A 17 -3.44 3.04 3.50
N PHE A 18 -3.95 3.55 2.37
CA PHE A 18 -3.15 4.36 1.46
C PHE A 18 -2.77 5.69 2.11
N GLU A 19 -3.74 6.39 2.71
CA GLU A 19 -3.52 7.68 3.35
C GLU A 19 -2.53 7.58 4.50
N ALA A 20 -2.66 6.56 5.36
CA ALA A 20 -1.71 6.30 6.44
C ALA A 20 -0.29 6.02 5.91
N SER A 21 -0.20 5.24 4.84
CA SER A 21 1.08 4.89 4.20
C SER A 21 1.76 6.08 3.54
N GLU A 22 0.99 6.95 2.88
CA GLU A 22 1.49 8.16 2.24
C GLU A 22 1.92 9.21 3.26
N ALA A 23 1.19 9.36 4.38
CA ALA A 23 1.60 10.23 5.47
C ALA A 23 2.97 9.83 6.04
N MET A 24 3.23 8.52 6.16
CA MET A 24 4.54 8.01 6.56
C MET A 24 5.60 8.25 5.47
N ARG A 25 5.25 8.04 4.19
CA ARG A 25 6.17 8.25 3.06
C ARG A 25 6.59 9.70 2.91
N ALA A 26 5.70 10.64 3.24
CA ALA A 26 6.02 12.07 3.25
C ALA A 26 7.12 12.43 4.27
N ALA A 27 7.20 11.69 5.39
CA ALA A 27 8.25 11.88 6.40
C ALA A 27 9.57 11.19 6.01
N MET A 28 9.50 10.06 5.31
CA MET A 28 10.66 9.31 4.82
C MET A 28 10.29 8.52 3.57
N ASP A 29 10.96 8.79 2.45
CA ASP A 29 10.73 8.01 1.24
C ASP A 29 11.42 6.64 1.35
N TYR A 30 10.68 5.64 1.82
CA TYR A 30 11.17 4.28 2.08
C TYR A 30 10.95 3.31 0.91
N TYR A 31 10.45 3.80 -0.23
CA TYR A 31 10.28 2.96 -1.41
C TYR A 31 11.55 2.91 -2.25
N ALA A 32 11.91 1.71 -2.70
CA ALA A 32 12.89 1.57 -3.78
C ALA A 32 12.23 1.95 -5.10
N HIS A 33 12.69 3.05 -5.69
CA HIS A 33 12.27 3.49 -7.02
C HIS A 33 13.05 2.70 -8.08
N GLY A 34 12.35 1.85 -8.82
CA GLY A 34 12.92 1.07 -9.91
C GLY A 34 12.02 1.11 -11.14
N ALA A 35 12.62 0.89 -12.31
CA ALA A 35 11.89 0.90 -13.59
C ALA A 35 10.69 -0.06 -13.64
N ASN A 36 10.72 -1.11 -12.81
CA ASN A 36 9.68 -2.13 -12.74
C ASN A 36 8.66 -1.92 -11.61
N THR A 37 8.75 -0.86 -10.80
CA THR A 37 7.86 -0.65 -9.64
C THR A 37 6.39 -0.60 -10.06
N ARG A 38 6.05 0.22 -11.07
CA ARG A 38 4.69 0.33 -11.60
C ARG A 38 4.19 -0.98 -12.24
N PRO A 39 4.91 -1.60 -13.20
CA PRO A 39 4.47 -2.86 -13.81
C PRO A 39 4.21 -3.97 -12.78
N VAL A 40 5.00 -4.04 -11.71
CA VAL A 40 4.79 -5.02 -10.64
C VAL A 40 3.50 -4.72 -9.86
N LEU A 41 3.27 -3.46 -9.46
CA LEU A 41 2.06 -3.08 -8.73
C LEU A 41 0.79 -3.30 -9.55
N GLU A 42 0.81 -2.98 -10.85
CA GLU A 42 -0.32 -3.21 -11.77
C GLU A 42 -0.62 -4.71 -11.94
N ARG A 43 0.41 -5.56 -12.05
CA ARG A 43 0.24 -7.02 -12.10
C ARG A 43 -0.35 -7.57 -10.80
N LEU A 44 0.04 -7.04 -9.65
CA LEU A 44 -0.53 -7.44 -8.36
C LEU A 44 -1.99 -6.97 -8.24
N ALA A 45 -2.31 -5.75 -8.70
CA ALA A 45 -3.67 -5.24 -8.71
C ALA A 45 -4.60 -6.06 -9.62
N ALA A 46 -4.09 -6.56 -10.76
CA ALA A 46 -4.85 -7.40 -11.68
C ALA A 46 -5.29 -8.75 -11.08
N LEU A 47 -4.71 -9.18 -9.96
CA LEU A 47 -5.18 -10.36 -9.21
C LEU A 47 -6.47 -10.10 -8.42
N ALA A 48 -7.00 -8.87 -8.45
CA ALA A 48 -8.17 -8.42 -7.70
C ALA A 48 -8.13 -8.83 -6.21
N PRO A 49 -7.03 -8.56 -5.47
CA PRO A 49 -6.90 -9.01 -4.10
C PRO A 49 -7.91 -8.29 -3.20
N GLN A 50 -8.71 -9.06 -2.46
CA GLN A 50 -9.63 -8.52 -1.46
C GLN A 50 -8.98 -8.33 -0.08
N THR A 51 -7.77 -8.85 0.10
CA THR A 51 -7.02 -8.75 1.34
C THR A 51 -5.55 -8.57 1.03
N LEU A 52 -4.91 -7.60 1.68
CA LEU A 52 -3.49 -7.30 1.54
C LEU A 52 -2.78 -7.47 2.88
N ALA A 53 -1.76 -8.31 2.89
CA ALA A 53 -0.76 -8.26 3.95
C ALA A 53 0.12 -7.02 3.73
N CYS A 54 0.32 -6.24 4.78
CA CYS A 54 1.08 -4.99 4.73
C CYS A 54 2.48 -5.20 5.29
N MET A 55 3.40 -4.28 4.97
CA MET A 55 4.81 -4.42 5.39
C MET A 55 4.95 -4.16 6.90
N HIS A 56 4.27 -3.12 7.41
CA HIS A 56 4.09 -2.89 8.84
C HIS A 56 2.68 -2.38 9.13
N GLY A 57 2.12 -2.80 10.27
CA GLY A 57 0.77 -2.47 10.70
C GLY A 57 -0.26 -3.54 10.35
N SER A 58 -1.53 -3.15 10.28
CA SER A 58 -2.66 -4.05 10.00
C SER A 58 -2.60 -4.66 8.60
N ALA A 59 -3.20 -5.84 8.44
CA ALA A 59 -3.68 -6.26 7.13
C ALA A 59 -4.86 -5.38 6.69
N PHE A 60 -5.09 -5.27 5.39
CA PHE A 60 -6.23 -4.56 4.82
C PHE A 60 -7.21 -5.54 4.19
N ARG A 61 -8.51 -5.28 4.32
CA ARG A 61 -9.58 -5.95 3.58
C ARG A 61 -10.44 -4.92 2.84
N GLY A 62 -10.72 -5.15 1.57
CA GLY A 62 -11.45 -4.23 0.72
C GLY A 62 -11.02 -4.39 -0.74
N ASP A 63 -11.09 -3.34 -1.54
CA ASP A 63 -10.55 -3.37 -2.91
C ASP A 63 -9.03 -3.15 -2.90
N GLY A 64 -8.29 -4.22 -2.62
CA GLY A 64 -6.82 -4.17 -2.61
C GLY A 64 -6.23 -3.90 -3.99
N GLY A 65 -6.96 -4.23 -5.06
CA GLY A 65 -6.57 -3.88 -6.42
C GLY A 65 -6.56 -2.36 -6.62
N ALA A 66 -7.62 -1.67 -6.19
CA ALA A 66 -7.71 -0.22 -6.24
C ALA A 66 -6.60 0.46 -5.40
N GLU A 67 -6.31 -0.04 -4.20
CA GLU A 67 -5.24 0.54 -3.37
C GLU A 67 -3.85 0.37 -4.03
N LEU A 68 -3.57 -0.79 -4.62
CA LEU A 68 -2.32 -1.01 -5.36
C LEU A 68 -2.20 -0.10 -6.59
N GLN A 69 -3.30 0.19 -7.28
CA GLN A 69 -3.32 1.14 -8.40
C GLN A 69 -3.04 2.58 -7.93
N ARG A 70 -3.63 2.99 -6.79
CA ARG A 70 -3.34 4.30 -6.17
C ARG A 70 -1.86 4.41 -5.80
N LEU A 71 -1.28 3.35 -5.24
CA LEU A 71 0.15 3.29 -4.92
C LEU A 71 1.02 3.40 -6.18
N ALA A 72 0.68 2.68 -7.25
CA ALA A 72 1.41 2.77 -8.52
C ALA A 72 1.39 4.19 -9.09
N ALA A 73 0.25 4.87 -9.03
CA ALA A 73 0.11 6.27 -9.40
C ALA A 73 0.99 7.19 -8.54
N ALA A 74 0.97 7.04 -7.22
CA ALA A 74 1.72 7.88 -6.29
C ALA A 74 3.25 7.76 -6.40
N LEU A 75 3.76 6.62 -6.87
CA LEU A 75 5.20 6.36 -6.98
C LEU A 75 5.81 6.71 -8.35
N THR A 76 4.99 7.10 -9.33
CA THR A 76 5.47 7.36 -10.69
C THR A 76 4.88 8.60 -11.35
N GLY A 77 4.06 9.36 -10.64
CA GLY A 77 3.71 10.75 -10.97
C GLY A 77 4.73 11.70 -10.38
#